data_AF-B0TZA0-F1
#
_entry.id   AF-B0TZA0-F1
#
_cell.length_a   1.000
_cell.length_b   1.000
_cell.length_c   1.000
_cell.angle_alpha   90.00
_cell.angle_beta   90.00
_cell.angle_gamma   90.00
#
_symmetry.space_group_name_H-M   'P 1'
#
loop_
_entity.id
_entity.type
_entity.pdbx_description
1 polymer ?
#
loop_
_entity_poly.entity_id
_entity_poly.type
_entity_poly.pdbx_seq_one_letter_code
_entity_poly.pdbx_strand_id
1 'polypeptide(L)'
;MQSKINRITDILRRDDGISGAMHYTEQVSWILFLKFLNDYENEKSLEAELIGEEYIFVLDEKYRWNTWAAPKGADGKLDVINADSGDDLLEFVNKELFPYLKSFKC
;
A
#
# COMPACT_ATOMS: atom_id res chain seq x y z
N MET A 1 2.30 -12.21 -15.17
CA MET A 1 2.26 -11.90 -13.72
C MET A 1 3.63 -12.12 -13.06
N GLN A 2 4.36 -13.18 -13.41
CA GLN A 2 5.75 -13.47 -12.95
C GLN A 2 6.78 -12.33 -13.14
N SER A 3 6.65 -11.49 -14.18
CA SER A 3 7.67 -10.50 -14.54
C SER A 3 7.74 -9.27 -13.63
N LYS A 4 6.68 -8.96 -12.87
CA LYS A 4 6.65 -7.79 -11.99
C LYS A 4 7.30 -8.06 -10.64
N ILE A 5 7.10 -9.26 -10.08
CA ILE A 5 7.74 -9.70 -8.83
C ILE A 5 9.25 -9.75 -9.04
N ASN A 6 9.72 -10.40 -10.11
CA ASN A 6 11.15 -10.54 -10.39
C ASN A 6 11.88 -9.20 -10.52
N ARG A 7 11.23 -8.16 -11.07
CA ARG A 7 11.84 -6.83 -11.20
C ARG A 7 11.99 -6.11 -9.86
N ILE A 8 11.04 -6.30 -8.94
CA ILE A 8 11.15 -5.79 -7.57
C ILE A 8 12.29 -6.53 -6.84
N THR A 9 12.37 -7.86 -6.98
CA THR A 9 13.45 -8.65 -6.40
C THR A 9 14.82 -8.27 -6.99
N ASP A 10 14.91 -7.97 -8.28
CA ASP A 10 16.16 -7.57 -8.93
C ASP A 10 16.66 -6.17 -8.52
N ILE A 11 15.74 -5.25 -8.24
CA ILE A 11 16.06 -3.93 -7.67
C ILE A 11 16.58 -4.10 -6.24
N LEU A 12 15.92 -4.94 -5.44
CA LEU A 12 16.31 -5.20 -4.06
C LEU A 12 17.66 -5.94 -3.94
N ARG A 13 17.98 -6.84 -4.88
CA ARG A 13 19.20 -7.68 -4.85
C ARG A 13 20.45 -7.01 -5.42
N ARG A 14 20.32 -5.90 -6.16
CA ARG A 14 21.48 -5.20 -6.74
C ARG A 14 22.16 -4.22 -5.77
N ASP A 15 21.48 -3.86 -4.67
CA ASP A 15 21.95 -2.91 -3.66
C ASP A 15 22.46 -3.59 -2.38
N ASP A 16 23.02 -4.79 -2.48
CA ASP A 16 23.65 -5.53 -1.37
C ASP A 16 25.04 -4.94 -0.98
N GLY A 17 25.09 -3.61 -0.86
CA GLY A 17 26.14 -2.83 -0.21
C GLY A 17 25.84 -2.63 1.27
N ILE A 18 25.98 -3.73 2.02
CA ILE A 18 26.16 -3.87 3.47
C ILE A 18 26.28 -2.53 4.25
N SER A 19 25.13 -1.92 4.56
CA SER A 19 24.83 -1.02 5.71
C SER A 19 23.45 -0.36 5.55
N GLY A 20 22.96 -0.20 4.31
CA GLY A 20 21.66 0.42 4.01
C GLY A 20 20.49 -0.56 3.87
N ALA A 21 20.73 -1.79 3.39
CA ALA A 21 19.68 -2.75 3.01
C ALA A 21 18.76 -3.18 4.15
N MET A 22 19.25 -3.24 5.41
CA MET A 22 18.41 -3.52 6.58
C MET A 22 17.36 -2.43 6.80
N HIS A 23 17.76 -1.16 6.73
CA HIS A 23 16.84 -0.03 6.85
C HIS A 23 15.86 0.04 5.67
N TYR A 24 16.30 -0.32 4.46
CA TYR A 24 15.42 -0.42 3.31
C TYR A 24 14.42 -1.58 3.41
N THR A 25 14.82 -2.73 3.97
CA THR A 25 13.93 -3.88 4.16
C THR A 25 12.78 -3.53 5.10
N GLU A 26 13.06 -2.86 6.21
CA GLU A 26 12.02 -2.39 7.15
C GLU A 26 11.07 -1.37 6.50
N GLN A 27 11.63 -0.42 5.73
CA GLN A 27 10.83 0.59 5.02
C GLN A 27 9.98 0.02 3.88
N VAL A 28 10.43 -1.03 3.20
CA VAL A 28 9.67 -1.67 2.13
C VAL A 28 8.64 -2.67 2.71
N SER A 29 8.92 -3.25 3.87
CA SER A 29 8.05 -4.28 4.47
C SER A 29 6.66 -3.75 4.81
N TRP A 30 6.55 -2.57 5.41
CA TRP A 30 5.24 -2.00 5.77
C TRP A 30 4.45 -1.60 4.51
N ILE A 31 5.13 -1.09 3.48
CA ILE A 31 4.51 -0.75 2.19
C ILE A 31 3.93 -2.00 1.53
N LEU A 32 4.72 -3.08 1.46
CA LEU A 32 4.28 -4.35 0.89
C LEU A 32 3.13 -4.97 1.69
N PHE A 33 3.17 -4.86 3.02
CA PHE A 33 2.09 -5.33 3.88
C PHE A 33 0.78 -4.61 3.58
N LEU A 34 0.78 -3.27 3.51
CA LEU A 34 -0.43 -2.50 3.20
C LEU A 34 -0.95 -2.78 1.78
N LYS A 35 -0.05 -3.00 0.81
CA LYS A 35 -0.45 -3.41 -0.54
C LYS A 35 -1.14 -4.77 -0.53
N PHE A 36 -0.55 -5.74 0.18
CA PHE A 36 -1.08 -7.09 0.26
C PHE A 36 -2.44 -7.10 0.98
N LEU A 37 -2.55 -6.39 2.11
CA LEU A 37 -3.81 -6.25 2.84
C LEU A 37 -4.90 -5.69 1.93
N ASN A 38 -4.62 -4.58 1.24
CA ASN A 38 -5.59 -3.99 0.32
C ASN A 38 -6.03 -4.96 -0.79
N ASP A 39 -5.11 -5.71 -1.39
CA ASP A 39 -5.48 -6.69 -2.42
C ASP A 39 -6.37 -7.80 -1.86
N TYR A 40 -5.99 -8.33 -0.69
CA TYR A 40 -6.76 -9.35 0.02
C TYR A 40 -8.17 -8.88 0.38
N GLU A 41 -8.30 -7.67 0.91
CA GLU A 41 -9.59 -7.08 1.28
C GLU A 41 -10.47 -6.79 0.06
N ASN A 42 -9.88 -6.39 -1.07
CA ASN A 42 -10.63 -6.20 -2.31
C ASN A 42 -11.19 -7.52 -2.85
N GLU A 43 -10.41 -8.61 -2.78
CA GLU A 43 -10.89 -9.95 -3.13
C GLU A 43 -12.04 -10.37 -2.22
N LYS A 44 -11.91 -10.16 -0.90
CA LYS A 44 -12.97 -10.47 0.08
C LYS A 44 -14.23 -9.62 -0.11
N SER A 45 -14.06 -8.34 -0.43
CA SER A 45 -15.18 -7.45 -0.74
C SER A 45 -15.94 -7.90 -1.98
N LEU A 46 -15.23 -8.35 -3.02
CA LEU A 46 -15.86 -8.89 -4.22
C LEU A 46 -16.60 -10.21 -3.94
N GLU A 47 -16.00 -11.09 -3.14
CA GLU A 47 -16.66 -12.34 -2.70
C GLU A 47 -17.95 -12.05 -1.93
N ALA A 48 -17.92 -11.10 -1.00
CA ALA A 48 -19.09 -10.69 -0.21
C ALA A 48 -20.20 -10.12 -1.11
N GLU A 49 -19.85 -9.26 -2.06
CA GLU A 49 -20.78 -8.69 -3.04
C GLU A 49 -21.49 -9.79 -3.85
N LEU A 50 -20.76 -10.84 -4.27
CA LEU A 50 -21.32 -11.96 -5.03
C LEU A 50 -22.33 -12.80 -4.24
N ILE A 51 -22.18 -12.88 -2.92
CA ILE A 51 -23.12 -13.59 -2.03
C ILE A 51 -24.17 -12.66 -1.41
N GLY A 52 -24.16 -11.37 -1.75
CA GLY A 52 -25.10 -10.36 -1.26
C GLY A 52 -24.83 -9.91 0.18
N GLU A 53 -23.60 -10.08 0.66
CA GLU A 53 -23.15 -9.61 1.98
C GLU A 53 -22.30 -8.35 1.87
N GLU A 54 -22.25 -7.58 2.96
CA GLU A 54 -21.41 -6.38 3.05
C GLU A 54 -20.06 -6.74 3.69
N TYR A 55 -18.97 -6.32 3.06
CA TYR A 55 -17.62 -6.48 3.62
C TYR A 55 -17.16 -5.21 4.33
N ILE A 56 -16.78 -5.34 5.60
CA ILE A 56 -16.22 -4.25 6.40
C ILE A 56 -14.70 -4.36 6.34
N PHE A 57 -14.07 -3.36 5.74
CA PHE A 57 -12.60 -3.27 5.67
C PHE A 57 -12.01 -2.93 7.04
N VAL A 58 -10.79 -3.42 7.28
CA VAL A 58 -9.96 -3.16 8.44
C VAL A 58 -9.50 -1.70 8.47
N LEU A 59 -9.10 -1.16 7.31
CA LEU A 59 -8.67 0.23 7.18
C LEU A 59 -9.82 1.11 6.68
N ASP A 60 -9.94 2.29 7.27
CA ASP A 60 -10.83 3.33 6.74
C ASP A 60 -10.40 3.73 5.33
N GLU A 61 -11.37 4.11 4.50
CA GLU A 61 -11.17 4.38 3.07
C GLU A 61 -9.98 5.30 2.79
N LYS A 62 -9.79 6.36 3.60
CA LYS A 62 -8.69 7.32 3.43
C LYS A 62 -7.28 6.72 3.62
N TYR A 63 -7.15 5.60 4.33
CA TYR A 63 -5.87 4.94 4.57
C TYR A 63 -5.64 3.70 3.70
N ARG A 64 -6.62 3.30 2.88
CA ARG A 64 -6.49 2.18 1.95
C ARG A 64 -5.51 2.53 0.84
N TRP A 65 -4.80 1.52 0.35
CA TRP A 65 -3.72 1.68 -0.64
C TRP A 65 -4.16 2.46 -1.88
N ASN A 66 -5.36 2.16 -2.39
CA ASN A 66 -5.89 2.76 -3.60
C ASN A 66 -6.21 4.26 -3.46
N THR A 67 -6.19 4.80 -2.23
CA THR A 67 -6.55 6.21 -1.97
C THR A 67 -5.33 7.12 -1.99
N TRP A 68 -4.23 6.71 -1.36
CA TRP A 68 -3.05 7.57 -1.19
C TRP A 68 -1.82 7.06 -1.95
N ALA A 69 -1.58 5.74 -1.99
CA ALA A 69 -0.35 5.17 -2.56
C ALA A 69 -0.43 4.97 -4.08
N ALA A 70 -1.62 4.72 -4.59
CA ALA A 70 -1.88 4.54 -6.02
C ALA A 70 -3.30 5.03 -6.38
N PRO A 71 -3.61 6.32 -6.18
CA PRO A 71 -4.89 6.87 -6.56
C PRO A 71 -5.13 6.62 -8.04
N LYS A 72 -6.32 6.14 -8.37
CA LYS A 72 -6.73 5.90 -9.74
C LYS A 72 -7.79 6.92 -10.14
N GLY A 73 -7.61 7.51 -11.31
CA GLY A 73 -8.63 8.36 -11.91
C GLY A 73 -9.84 7.53 -12.37
N ALA A 74 -10.88 8.22 -12.83
CA ALA A 74 -12.09 7.58 -13.35
C ALA A 74 -11.84 6.63 -14.55
N ASP A 75 -10.68 6.75 -15.22
CA ASP A 75 -10.24 5.87 -16.30
C ASP A 75 -9.46 4.62 -15.82
N GLY A 76 -9.34 4.44 -14.50
CA GLY A 76 -8.62 3.33 -13.88
C GLY A 76 -7.09 3.43 -13.97
N LYS A 77 -6.54 4.52 -14.52
CA LYS A 77 -5.11 4.78 -14.54
C LYS A 77 -4.67 5.52 -13.28
N LEU A 78 -3.38 5.40 -12.96
CA LEU A 78 -2.77 6.18 -11.89
C LEU A 78 -3.03 7.66 -12.14
N ASP A 79 -3.69 8.30 -11.19
CA ASP A 79 -3.88 9.73 -11.17
C ASP A 79 -2.60 10.39 -10.67
N VAL A 80 -1.64 10.55 -11.57
CA VAL A 80 -0.33 11.14 -11.26
C VAL A 80 -0.45 12.64 -10.93
N ILE A 81 -1.60 13.27 -11.21
CA ILE A 81 -1.82 14.71 -10.98
C ILE A 81 -2.25 14.94 -9.53
N ASN A 82 -3.12 14.08 -9.00
CA ASN A 82 -3.62 14.18 -7.63
C ASN A 82 -2.91 13.23 -6.64
N ALA A 83 -1.95 12.42 -7.11
CA ALA A 83 -1.13 11.60 -6.23
C ALA A 83 -0.21 12.49 -5.39
N ASP A 84 -0.37 12.43 -4.07
CA ASP A 84 0.57 13.03 -3.13
C ASP A 84 1.98 12.52 -3.42
N SER A 85 2.93 13.44 -3.51
CA SER A 85 4.32 13.13 -3.81
C SER A 85 5.26 14.00 -3.00
N GLY A 86 6.50 13.54 -2.81
CA GLY A 86 7.51 14.29 -2.07
C GLY A 86 7.10 14.56 -0.62
N ASP A 87 7.07 15.83 -0.24
CA ASP A 87 6.85 16.27 1.14
C ASP A 87 5.41 16.04 1.61
N ASP A 88 4.41 16.20 0.74
CA ASP A 88 2.99 16.01 1.09
C ASP A 88 2.72 14.54 1.45
N LEU A 89 3.27 13.62 0.67
CA LEU A 89 3.19 12.18 0.95
C LEU A 89 3.90 11.83 2.26
N LEU A 90 5.07 12.41 2.50
CA LEU A 90 5.82 12.18 3.73
C LEU A 90 5.06 12.72 4.96
N GLU A 91 4.39 13.86 4.82
CA GLU A 91 3.55 14.44 5.86
C GLU A 91 2.35 13.54 6.17
N PHE A 92 1.60 13.11 5.15
CA PHE A 92 0.49 12.18 5.32
C PHE A 92 0.93 10.87 6.01
N VAL A 93 2.01 10.25 5.53
CA VAL A 93 2.49 8.97 6.07
C VAL A 93 2.87 9.12 7.56
N ASN A 94 3.60 10.18 7.91
CA ASN A 94 4.12 10.35 9.27
C ASN A 94 3.09 10.90 10.26
N LYS A 95 2.24 11.84 9.83
CA LYS A 95 1.31 12.56 10.71
C LYS A 95 -0.09 11.95 10.74
N GLU A 96 -0.47 11.15 9.74
CA GLU A 96 -1.81 10.55 9.68
C GLU A 96 -1.76 9.03 9.65
N LEU A 97 -1.11 8.42 8.64
CA LEU A 97 -1.16 6.97 8.44
C LEU A 97 -0.54 6.20 9.60
N PHE A 98 0.70 6.52 10.00
CA PHE A 98 1.34 5.80 11.11
C PHE A 98 0.63 5.98 12.46
N PRO A 99 0.18 7.19 12.85
CA PRO A 99 -0.66 7.35 14.04
C PRO A 99 -1.94 6.53 13.99
N TYR A 100 -2.61 6.45 12.83
CA TYR A 100 -3.79 5.62 12.64
C TYR A 100 -3.48 4.13 12.80
N LEU A 101 -2.45 3.62 12.12
CA LEU A 101 -2.04 2.21 12.24
C LEU A 101 -1.64 1.83 13.68
N LYS A 102 -1.05 2.76 14.44
CA LYS A 102 -0.74 2.57 15.87
C LYS A 102 -1.97 2.54 16.78
N SER A 103 -3.11 3.05 16.32
CA SER A 103 -4.36 3.08 17.11
C SER A 103 -5.04 1.72 17.19
N PHE A 104 -4.73 0.81 16.25
CA PHE A 104 -5.17 -0.57 16.32
C PHE A 104 -4.53 -1.24 17.54
N LYS A 105 -5.37 -1.64 18.49
CA LYS A 105 -4.93 -2.44 19.63
C LYS A 105 -4.82 -3.89 19.18
N CYS A 106 -3.60 -4.44 19.23
CA CYS A 106 -3.41 -5.89 19.30
C CYS A 106 -3.76 -6.43 20.68
#